data_AF-A0A7G2D2X4-F1
#
_entry.id   AF-A0A7G2D2X4-F1
#
_cell.length_a   1.000
_cell.length_b   1.000
_cell.length_c   1.000
_cell.angle_alpha   90.00
_cell.angle_beta   90.00
_cell.angle_gamma   90.00
#
_symmetry.space_group_name_H-M   'P 1'
#
loop_
_entity.id
_entity.type
_entity.pdbx_description
1 polymer ?
#
loop_
_entity_poly.entity_id
_entity_poly.type
_entity_poly.pdbx_seq_one_letter_code
_entity_poly.pdbx_strand_id
1 'polypeptide(L)'
;MTDRPHLQPLLDDAVVVLDAPTQVWSDRDGDVGGAPIHGVYHGDVRHIATIGLEVRDTALEAIACSAPVPQRALFTGLLRGLDDAAADPKVRLDRDRTVEAGRLTETLRVSSHLMHEVTAELTVRIRPDFTPLQLVKAGVARSEEWSWDGERCRAGQASFTLRAVDAAVSIDGREMLLAWRVTVPPRGEVEVTWSVDLDDPTLVVTSSPRTAGVRPVPTGADPRAARWLERACADLDALRLALPDQPDEAFYAAGAPWFFTLFGRDSIWAARLALAADRDIAASTLRVLARLQGTVHDPGTAEAPGKIAHELRSAELSLPGEGVLLPPLYYGTVDATPLWICLLADARAAGLTITELKDLEPALRAAVTWMIEHGDASGSGFIDYADESGHGLANQGWKDSGDSIQWRDGRLAEGPIALSEVQGYAYEAAVRGAALLDELGAAGGDDLRSWAADLRRRFREAYWVTTPEGRYPAIALDAHGAAVDTLTSNIGHLIGTGLLDPDEERACAELLVGETMSSGYGVRTMSTEASGYWPLSYHGGSVWTHDTAIAVHGMLRAGLTDHAGRIAAQLLDLAEGFDYRVPELHSGEPRVDGGRPVPYPAACRPQAWSAAAAVVCAEALR
;
A
#
# COMPACT_ATOMS: atom_id res chain seq x y z
N MET A 1 -24.54 1.50 29.87
CA MET A 1 -23.79 0.94 28.73
C MET A 1 -22.61 1.87 28.54
N THR A 2 -21.40 1.43 28.87
CA THR A 2 -20.20 2.18 28.48
C THR A 2 -20.13 2.12 26.96
N ASP A 3 -20.13 3.28 26.29
CA ASP A 3 -19.86 3.38 24.86
C ASP A 3 -18.59 2.59 24.58
N ARG A 4 -18.71 1.47 23.85
CA ARG A 4 -17.54 0.74 23.40
C ARG A 4 -16.85 1.63 22.36
N PRO A 5 -15.54 1.83 22.44
CA PRO A 5 -14.83 2.59 21.42
C PRO A 5 -15.06 1.96 20.05
N HIS A 6 -15.23 2.80 19.03
CA HIS A 6 -15.23 2.33 17.64
C HIS A 6 -13.83 1.77 17.32
N LEU A 7 -13.79 0.60 16.70
CA LEU A 7 -12.55 -0.12 16.40
C LEU A 7 -12.35 -0.20 14.89
N GLN A 8 -11.11 -0.01 14.45
CA GLN A 8 -10.74 -0.23 13.05
C GLN A 8 -11.07 -1.68 12.65
N PRO A 9 -11.70 -1.90 11.49
CA PRO A 9 -12.10 -3.24 11.08
C PRO A 9 -10.89 -4.10 10.71
N LEU A 10 -11.06 -5.41 10.93
CA LEU A 10 -10.09 -6.41 10.51
C LEU A 10 -10.25 -6.75 9.02
N LEU A 11 -9.14 -7.05 8.36
CA LEU A 11 -9.03 -7.28 6.91
C LEU A 11 -8.56 -8.68 6.53
N ASP A 12 -8.04 -9.45 7.49
CA ASP A 12 -7.22 -10.64 7.25
C ASP A 12 -7.96 -11.77 6.49
N ASP A 13 -9.24 -11.95 6.80
CA ASP A 13 -10.09 -12.99 6.18
C ASP A 13 -10.87 -12.51 4.93
N ALA A 14 -10.79 -11.22 4.59
CA ALA A 14 -11.60 -10.64 3.52
C ALA A 14 -11.04 -10.96 2.12
N VAL A 15 -11.95 -11.20 1.18
CA VAL A 15 -11.65 -11.34 -0.25
C VAL A 15 -11.75 -9.97 -0.90
N VAL A 16 -10.69 -9.57 -1.59
CA VAL A 16 -10.60 -8.31 -2.31
C VAL A 16 -10.41 -8.53 -3.81
N VAL A 17 -11.24 -7.85 -4.58
CA VAL A 17 -11.05 -7.64 -6.02
C VAL A 17 -11.04 -6.14 -6.31
N LEU A 18 -10.14 -5.70 -7.18
CA LEU A 18 -9.92 -4.28 -7.42
C LEU A 18 -9.32 -3.99 -8.80
N ASP A 19 -9.62 -2.79 -9.27
CA ASP A 19 -8.96 -2.10 -10.37
C ASP A 19 -9.07 -0.60 -10.07
N ALA A 20 -7.96 0.03 -9.74
CA ALA A 20 -7.96 1.38 -9.16
C ALA A 20 -8.69 2.40 -10.05
N PRO A 21 -9.53 3.28 -9.48
CA PRO A 21 -9.77 3.52 -8.05
C PRO A 21 -10.94 2.70 -7.44
N THR A 22 -11.38 1.60 -8.06
CA THR A 22 -12.48 0.78 -7.57
C THR A 22 -11.99 -0.47 -6.83
N GLN A 23 -12.62 -0.80 -5.71
CA GLN A 23 -12.33 -2.01 -4.94
C GLN A 23 -13.60 -2.60 -4.32
N VAL A 24 -13.66 -3.92 -4.20
CA VAL A 24 -14.77 -4.65 -3.59
C VAL A 24 -14.24 -5.64 -2.57
N TRP A 25 -14.80 -5.56 -1.36
CA TRP A 25 -14.45 -6.38 -0.21
C TRP A 25 -15.63 -7.25 0.20
N SER A 26 -15.42 -8.56 0.28
CA SER A 26 -16.45 -9.56 0.64
C SER A 26 -15.89 -10.67 1.52
N ASP A 27 -16.76 -11.53 2.03
CA ASP A 27 -16.32 -12.81 2.59
C ASP A 27 -15.91 -13.80 1.48
N ARG A 28 -15.54 -15.01 1.90
CA ARG A 28 -15.16 -16.13 1.03
C ARG A 28 -16.35 -16.82 0.35
N ASP A 29 -17.58 -16.52 0.75
CA ASP A 29 -18.79 -17.03 0.10
C ASP A 29 -19.26 -16.07 -1.01
N GLY A 30 -18.68 -14.86 -1.03
CA GLY A 30 -18.93 -13.81 -2.00
C GLY A 30 -19.90 -12.75 -1.49
N ASP A 31 -20.44 -12.88 -0.28
CA ASP A 31 -21.36 -11.91 0.28
C ASP A 31 -20.64 -10.70 0.86
N VAL A 32 -21.25 -9.54 0.65
CA VAL A 32 -20.75 -8.25 1.10
C VAL A 32 -21.63 -7.82 2.27
N GLY A 33 -21.02 -7.52 3.42
CA GLY A 33 -21.72 -7.06 4.63
C GLY A 33 -21.40 -7.82 5.92
N GLY A 34 -20.76 -8.99 5.84
CA GLY A 34 -20.40 -9.81 6.99
C GLY A 34 -19.36 -9.18 7.95
N ALA A 35 -18.51 -8.28 7.45
CA ALA A 35 -17.55 -7.52 8.25
C ALA A 35 -17.65 -6.01 7.97
N PRO A 36 -17.22 -5.13 8.89
CA PRO A 36 -17.43 -3.68 8.72
C PRO A 36 -16.69 -3.06 7.53
N ILE A 37 -15.60 -3.69 7.03
CA ILE A 37 -14.90 -3.27 5.80
C ILE A 37 -15.58 -3.74 4.52
N HIS A 38 -16.52 -4.69 4.58
CA HIS A 38 -17.15 -5.16 3.35
C HIS A 38 -17.86 -3.99 2.66
N GLY A 39 -17.76 -3.98 1.33
CA GLY A 39 -18.39 -2.96 0.52
C GLY A 39 -17.85 -2.87 -0.90
N VAL A 40 -18.54 -2.07 -1.71
CA VAL A 40 -18.05 -1.58 -3.00
C VAL A 40 -17.61 -0.15 -2.82
N TYR A 41 -16.35 0.13 -3.10
CA TYR A 41 -15.72 1.43 -2.93
C TYR A 41 -15.25 1.97 -4.28
N HIS A 42 -15.32 3.28 -4.41
CA HIS A 42 -14.75 4.03 -5.53
C HIS A 42 -14.09 5.28 -4.95
N GLY A 43 -12.77 5.38 -5.08
CA GLY A 43 -11.97 6.33 -4.30
C GLY A 43 -12.19 6.18 -2.80
N ASP A 44 -12.41 7.29 -2.10
CA ASP A 44 -12.55 7.35 -0.63
C ASP A 44 -14.01 7.21 -0.15
N VAL A 45 -14.92 6.61 -0.95
CA VAL A 45 -16.34 6.42 -0.59
C VAL A 45 -16.76 4.96 -0.75
N ARG A 46 -17.46 4.41 0.24
CA ARG A 46 -18.19 3.12 0.12
C ARG A 46 -19.56 3.37 -0.48
N HIS A 47 -19.77 3.06 -1.76
CA HIS A 47 -21.05 3.24 -2.44
C HIS A 47 -22.10 2.21 -2.01
N ILE A 48 -21.69 0.97 -1.75
CA ILE A 48 -22.58 -0.14 -1.37
C ILE A 48 -22.01 -0.82 -0.12
N ALA A 49 -22.83 -0.95 0.93
CA ALA A 49 -22.44 -1.60 2.17
C ALA A 49 -22.68 -3.11 2.16
N THR A 50 -23.74 -3.57 1.47
CA THR A 50 -24.07 -5.00 1.44
C THR A 50 -24.54 -5.45 0.07
N ILE A 51 -24.18 -6.70 -0.26
CA ILE A 51 -24.60 -7.44 -1.44
C ILE A 51 -24.78 -8.88 -0.97
N GLY A 52 -26.03 -9.33 -0.85
CA GLY A 52 -26.38 -10.71 -0.51
C GLY A 52 -27.01 -11.43 -1.70
N LEU A 53 -26.70 -12.72 -1.86
CA LEU A 53 -27.32 -13.58 -2.88
C LEU A 53 -28.17 -14.66 -2.20
N GLU A 54 -29.44 -14.73 -2.56
CA GLU A 54 -30.35 -15.80 -2.12
C GLU A 54 -30.93 -16.55 -3.31
N VAL A 55 -31.12 -17.86 -3.12
CA VAL A 55 -31.87 -18.71 -4.04
C VAL A 55 -33.05 -19.28 -3.26
N ARG A 56 -34.26 -19.09 -3.77
CA ARG A 56 -35.46 -19.53 -3.06
C ARG A 56 -35.46 -21.05 -2.85
N ASP A 57 -35.93 -21.47 -1.67
CA ASP A 57 -36.11 -22.87 -1.27
C ASP A 57 -34.81 -23.72 -1.19
N THR A 58 -33.63 -23.09 -1.23
CA THR A 58 -32.34 -23.78 -1.01
C THR A 58 -31.34 -22.86 -0.32
N ALA A 59 -30.47 -23.42 0.52
CA ALA A 59 -29.27 -22.71 0.94
C ALA A 59 -28.24 -22.69 -0.20
N LEU A 60 -27.42 -21.64 -0.27
CA LEU A 60 -26.22 -21.61 -1.07
C LEU A 60 -25.07 -22.16 -0.21
N GLU A 61 -24.66 -23.40 -0.45
CA GLU A 61 -23.59 -24.03 0.32
C GLU A 61 -22.25 -23.80 -0.37
N ALA A 62 -21.46 -22.84 0.11
CA ALA A 62 -20.16 -22.49 -0.46
C ALA A 62 -19.15 -23.64 -0.34
N ILE A 63 -18.43 -23.90 -1.43
CA ILE A 63 -17.41 -24.96 -1.49
C ILE A 63 -16.06 -24.49 -2.03
N ALA A 64 -16.01 -23.33 -2.71
CA ALA A 64 -14.77 -22.79 -3.23
C ALA A 64 -14.82 -21.27 -3.41
N CYS A 65 -13.66 -20.64 -3.20
CA CYS A 65 -13.38 -19.25 -3.52
C CYS A 65 -12.02 -19.19 -4.22
N SER A 66 -11.96 -18.53 -5.38
CA SER A 66 -10.72 -18.35 -6.14
C SER A 66 -10.64 -16.91 -6.66
N ALA A 67 -9.50 -16.26 -6.44
CA ALA A 67 -9.20 -14.92 -6.97
C ALA A 67 -7.97 -15.00 -7.88
N PRO A 68 -8.14 -15.45 -9.14
CA PRO A 68 -7.02 -15.76 -10.04
C PRO A 68 -6.22 -14.52 -10.46
N VAL A 69 -6.89 -13.37 -10.55
CA VAL A 69 -6.29 -12.06 -10.84
C VAL A 69 -6.90 -11.01 -9.91
N PRO A 70 -6.28 -9.85 -9.72
CA PRO A 70 -6.80 -8.84 -8.79
C PRO A 70 -8.19 -8.33 -9.15
N GLN A 71 -8.55 -8.33 -10.44
CA GLN A 71 -9.83 -7.83 -10.92
C GLN A 71 -10.99 -8.84 -10.81
N ARG A 72 -10.73 -10.11 -10.46
CA ARG A 72 -11.74 -11.17 -10.57
C ARG A 72 -11.72 -12.15 -9.40
N ALA A 73 -12.92 -12.50 -8.92
CA ALA A 73 -13.14 -13.58 -7.98
C ALA A 73 -14.27 -14.49 -8.45
N LEU A 74 -14.09 -15.79 -8.23
CA LEU A 74 -15.04 -16.85 -8.50
C LEU A 74 -15.45 -17.50 -7.18
N PHE A 75 -16.75 -17.49 -6.90
CA PHE A 75 -17.34 -18.15 -5.74
C PHE A 75 -18.24 -19.28 -6.24
N THR A 76 -18.03 -20.49 -5.73
CA THR A 76 -18.81 -21.66 -6.13
C THR A 76 -19.58 -22.20 -4.94
N GLY A 77 -20.89 -22.35 -5.11
CA GLY A 77 -21.77 -22.96 -4.13
C GLY A 77 -22.68 -24.02 -4.72
N LEU A 78 -23.24 -24.87 -3.86
CA LEU A 78 -24.16 -25.94 -4.21
C LEU A 78 -25.59 -25.56 -3.85
N LEU A 79 -26.55 -25.98 -4.68
CA LEU A 79 -27.98 -25.71 -4.51
C LEU A 79 -28.74 -27.01 -4.22
N ARG A 80 -28.36 -27.72 -3.15
CA ARG A 80 -28.86 -29.07 -2.85
C ARG A 80 -30.37 -29.15 -2.58
N GLY A 81 -31.02 -28.04 -2.24
CA GLY A 81 -32.48 -27.98 -2.12
C GLY A 81 -33.21 -28.07 -3.46
N LEU A 82 -32.53 -27.80 -4.57
CA LEU A 82 -33.05 -27.92 -5.94
C LEU A 82 -32.60 -29.23 -6.63
N ASP A 83 -31.84 -30.06 -5.92
CA ASP A 83 -31.18 -31.25 -6.47
C ASP A 83 -32.03 -32.53 -6.27
N ASP A 84 -31.54 -33.65 -6.81
CA ASP A 84 -32.08 -34.97 -6.50
C ASP A 84 -31.44 -35.58 -5.23
N ALA A 85 -31.95 -36.76 -4.81
CA ALA A 85 -31.50 -37.42 -3.59
C ALA A 85 -30.17 -38.20 -3.74
N ALA A 86 -29.42 -38.01 -4.83
CA ALA A 86 -28.13 -38.67 -5.02
C ALA A 86 -27.06 -38.09 -4.08
N ALA A 87 -25.98 -38.85 -3.89
CA ALA A 87 -24.86 -38.42 -3.05
C ALA A 87 -24.04 -37.29 -3.68
N ASP A 88 -23.88 -37.32 -5.01
CA ASP A 88 -23.11 -36.31 -5.74
C ASP A 88 -24.03 -35.13 -6.13
N PRO A 89 -23.67 -33.89 -5.78
CA PRO A 89 -24.45 -32.71 -6.16
C PRO A 89 -24.40 -32.48 -7.67
N LYS A 90 -25.54 -32.21 -8.27
CA LYS A 90 -25.75 -31.97 -9.71
C LYS A 90 -26.21 -30.54 -9.99
N VAL A 91 -26.67 -29.79 -8.99
CA VAL A 91 -27.06 -28.38 -9.15
C VAL A 91 -26.07 -27.48 -8.40
N ARG A 92 -25.42 -26.58 -9.13
CA ARG A 92 -24.46 -25.62 -8.58
C ARG A 92 -24.71 -24.20 -9.07
N LEU A 93 -24.22 -23.24 -8.30
CA LEU A 93 -24.18 -21.83 -8.64
C LEU A 93 -22.73 -21.34 -8.62
N ASP A 94 -22.30 -20.74 -9.73
CA ASP A 94 -21.03 -20.02 -9.83
C ASP A 94 -21.33 -18.51 -9.89
N ARG A 95 -20.72 -17.74 -8.98
CA ARG A 95 -20.74 -16.27 -8.95
C ARG A 95 -19.39 -15.76 -9.42
N ASP A 96 -19.39 -15.15 -10.60
CA ASP A 96 -18.21 -14.54 -11.20
C ASP A 96 -18.26 -13.03 -11.03
N ARG A 97 -17.41 -12.51 -10.15
CA ARG A 97 -17.31 -11.08 -9.84
C ARG A 97 -16.11 -10.50 -10.55
N THR A 98 -16.33 -9.47 -11.37
CA THR A 98 -15.28 -8.68 -12.02
C THR A 98 -15.36 -7.22 -11.62
N VAL A 99 -14.18 -6.59 -11.47
CA VAL A 99 -14.02 -5.17 -11.19
C VAL A 99 -13.15 -4.53 -12.25
N GLU A 100 -13.64 -3.42 -12.78
CA GLU A 100 -12.90 -2.48 -13.61
C GLU A 100 -12.97 -1.10 -12.95
N ALA A 101 -12.11 -0.18 -13.37
CA ALA A 101 -12.21 1.21 -12.94
C ALA A 101 -13.63 1.77 -13.16
N GLY A 102 -14.29 2.18 -12.09
CA GLY A 102 -15.67 2.67 -12.09
C GLY A 102 -16.77 1.62 -12.32
N ARG A 103 -16.48 0.31 -12.34
CA ARG A 103 -17.50 -0.72 -12.61
C ARG A 103 -17.31 -1.98 -11.78
N LEU A 104 -18.41 -2.47 -11.20
CA LEU A 104 -18.53 -3.84 -10.69
C LEU A 104 -19.53 -4.59 -11.58
N THR A 105 -19.18 -5.80 -11.99
CA THR A 105 -20.08 -6.73 -12.69
C THR A 105 -20.11 -8.06 -11.97
N GLU A 106 -21.30 -8.66 -11.86
CA GLU A 106 -21.46 -10.03 -11.41
C GLU A 106 -22.30 -10.84 -12.40
N THR A 107 -21.77 -12.00 -12.76
CA THR A 107 -22.49 -13.02 -13.53
C THR A 107 -22.78 -14.21 -12.62
N LEU A 108 -24.06 -14.57 -12.53
CA LEU A 108 -24.54 -15.72 -11.78
C LEU A 108 -24.88 -16.84 -12.77
N ARG A 109 -24.17 -17.96 -12.70
CA ARG A 109 -24.41 -19.13 -13.53
C ARG A 109 -24.98 -20.25 -12.69
N VAL A 110 -26.19 -20.69 -13.02
CA VAL A 110 -26.79 -21.91 -12.45
C VAL A 110 -26.60 -23.05 -13.44
N SER A 111 -25.89 -24.10 -13.03
CA SER A 111 -25.66 -25.30 -13.84
C SER A 111 -26.37 -26.50 -13.22
N SER A 112 -26.96 -27.35 -14.04
CA SER A 112 -27.62 -28.59 -13.60
C SER A 112 -27.18 -29.78 -14.44
N HIS A 113 -26.83 -30.90 -13.82
CA HIS A 113 -26.65 -32.19 -14.48
C HIS A 113 -27.90 -33.09 -14.43
N LEU A 114 -29.03 -32.56 -13.95
CA LEU A 114 -30.30 -33.31 -13.88
C LEU A 114 -30.88 -33.56 -15.27
N MET A 115 -31.67 -34.62 -15.39
CA MET A 115 -32.34 -35.02 -16.64
C MET A 115 -33.62 -34.24 -16.95
N HIS A 116 -34.03 -33.35 -16.05
CA HIS A 116 -35.22 -32.52 -16.15
C HIS A 116 -34.86 -31.06 -15.93
N GLU A 117 -35.77 -30.17 -16.30
CA GLU A 117 -35.61 -28.73 -16.11
C GLU A 117 -35.63 -28.37 -14.62
N VAL A 118 -34.76 -27.44 -14.22
CA VAL A 118 -34.72 -26.89 -12.86
C VAL A 118 -35.14 -25.43 -12.93
N THR A 119 -36.14 -25.03 -12.16
CA THR A 119 -36.45 -23.61 -11.97
C THR A 119 -35.71 -23.10 -10.75
N ALA A 120 -34.99 -21.98 -10.89
CA ALA A 120 -34.35 -21.27 -9.78
C ALA A 120 -34.86 -19.84 -9.71
N GLU A 121 -35.18 -19.37 -8.49
CA GLU A 121 -35.52 -17.97 -8.22
C GLU A 121 -34.34 -17.33 -7.49
N LEU A 122 -33.60 -16.48 -8.19
CA LEU A 122 -32.42 -15.79 -7.70
C LEU A 122 -32.81 -14.39 -7.22
N THR A 123 -32.37 -13.99 -6.03
CA THR A 123 -32.54 -12.63 -5.51
C THR A 123 -31.19 -12.08 -5.05
N VAL A 124 -30.77 -10.97 -5.66
CA VAL A 124 -29.64 -10.18 -5.16
C VAL A 124 -30.19 -9.00 -4.37
N ARG A 125 -29.72 -8.83 -3.13
CA ARG A 125 -30.05 -7.70 -2.25
C ARG A 125 -28.87 -6.74 -2.15
N ILE A 126 -29.06 -5.48 -2.50
CA ILE A 126 -28.03 -4.44 -2.48
C ILE A 126 -28.45 -3.34 -1.51
N ARG A 127 -27.59 -2.97 -0.56
CA ARG A 127 -27.81 -1.82 0.32
C ARG A 127 -26.85 -0.67 -0.02
N PRO A 128 -27.33 0.43 -0.64
CA PRO A 128 -26.53 1.64 -0.83
C PRO A 128 -26.07 2.24 0.50
N ASP A 129 -24.91 2.92 0.51
CA ASP A 129 -24.29 3.41 1.75
C ASP A 129 -23.72 4.84 1.65
N PHE A 130 -22.84 5.08 0.69
CA PHE A 130 -22.09 6.33 0.47
C PHE A 130 -21.29 6.85 1.69
N THR A 131 -20.80 5.93 2.54
CA THR A 131 -20.01 6.31 3.72
C THR A 131 -18.56 6.63 3.35
N PRO A 132 -18.01 7.79 3.79
CA PRO A 132 -16.59 8.09 3.62
C PRO A 132 -15.68 7.01 4.25
N LEU A 133 -14.62 6.65 3.54
CA LEU A 133 -13.69 5.60 3.92
C LEU A 133 -13.06 5.84 5.30
N GLN A 134 -12.77 7.10 5.66
CA GLN A 134 -12.24 7.45 6.98
C GLN A 134 -13.19 7.06 8.13
N LEU A 135 -14.50 7.15 7.93
CA LEU A 135 -15.48 6.71 8.94
C LEU A 135 -15.53 5.17 9.03
N VAL A 136 -15.42 4.48 7.90
CA VAL A 136 -15.30 3.01 7.87
C VAL A 136 -14.02 2.57 8.59
N LYS A 137 -12.89 3.21 8.30
CA LYS A 137 -11.59 2.98 8.97
C LYS A 137 -11.69 3.21 10.47
N ALA A 138 -12.41 4.23 10.91
CA ALA A 138 -12.63 4.51 12.32
C ALA A 138 -13.62 3.53 13.00
N GLY A 139 -14.23 2.59 12.28
CA GLY A 139 -15.25 1.67 12.83
C GLY A 139 -16.60 2.35 13.09
N VAL A 140 -16.85 3.51 12.47
CA VAL A 140 -18.09 4.26 12.63
C VAL A 140 -19.10 3.75 11.61
N ALA A 141 -20.16 3.11 12.10
CA ALA A 141 -21.29 2.72 11.28
C ALA A 141 -22.19 3.93 11.02
N ARG A 142 -22.07 4.52 9.84
CA ARG A 142 -22.97 5.54 9.30
C ARG A 142 -23.45 5.08 7.92
N SER A 143 -24.55 5.63 7.46
CA SER A 143 -25.07 5.47 6.10
C SER A 143 -25.71 6.79 5.74
N GLU A 144 -25.33 7.35 4.59
CA GLU A 144 -25.87 8.61 4.11
C GLU A 144 -27.29 8.41 3.55
N GLU A 145 -28.08 9.48 3.57
CA GLU A 145 -29.37 9.46 2.87
C GLU A 145 -29.12 9.51 1.36
N TRP A 146 -29.76 8.61 0.63
CA TRP A 146 -29.63 8.48 -0.82
C TRP A 146 -30.99 8.57 -1.52
N SER A 147 -30.94 8.88 -2.80
CA SER A 147 -32.11 8.94 -3.69
C SER A 147 -31.91 8.02 -4.89
N TRP A 148 -33.00 7.48 -5.43
CA TRP A 148 -32.99 6.60 -6.60
C TRP A 148 -34.08 7.02 -7.59
N ASP A 149 -33.71 7.17 -8.86
CA ASP A 149 -34.61 7.61 -9.94
C ASP A 149 -35.15 6.46 -10.83
N GLY A 150 -34.88 5.22 -10.44
CA GLY A 150 -35.21 4.01 -11.22
C GLY A 150 -34.00 3.38 -11.93
N GLU A 151 -32.92 4.13 -12.12
CA GLU A 151 -31.68 3.62 -12.73
C GLU A 151 -30.45 4.02 -11.89
N ARG A 152 -30.36 5.28 -11.46
CA ARG A 152 -29.20 5.84 -10.76
C ARG A 152 -29.51 6.16 -9.29
N CYS A 153 -28.66 5.64 -8.41
CA CYS A 153 -28.64 5.92 -6.98
C CYS A 153 -27.62 7.02 -6.68
N ARG A 154 -27.97 8.02 -5.86
CA ARG A 154 -27.10 9.17 -5.57
C ARG A 154 -27.17 9.61 -4.10
N ALA A 155 -26.03 10.01 -3.56
CA ALA A 155 -25.92 10.77 -2.32
C ALA A 155 -24.87 11.88 -2.51
N GLY A 156 -25.28 13.14 -2.40
CA GLY A 156 -24.40 14.27 -2.75
C GLY A 156 -23.97 14.21 -4.22
N GLN A 157 -22.65 14.25 -4.47
CA GLN A 157 -22.08 14.15 -5.81
C GLN A 157 -21.74 12.72 -6.24
N ALA A 158 -21.59 11.80 -5.28
CA ALA A 158 -21.30 10.39 -5.54
C ALA A 158 -22.56 9.65 -5.97
N SER A 159 -22.40 8.69 -6.87
CA SER A 159 -23.51 7.92 -7.40
C SER A 159 -23.10 6.56 -7.95
N PHE A 160 -24.09 5.71 -8.20
CA PHE A 160 -23.91 4.56 -9.07
C PHE A 160 -25.16 4.31 -9.92
N THR A 161 -24.96 3.77 -11.12
CA THR A 161 -26.02 3.35 -12.04
C THR A 161 -26.16 1.84 -11.98
N LEU A 162 -27.33 1.34 -11.63
CA LEU A 162 -27.62 -0.09 -11.53
C LEU A 162 -28.18 -0.61 -12.86
N ARG A 163 -27.58 -1.69 -13.38
CA ARG A 163 -28.05 -2.41 -14.57
C ARG A 163 -28.24 -3.87 -14.22
N ALA A 164 -29.43 -4.41 -14.46
CA ALA A 164 -29.75 -5.82 -14.20
C ALA A 164 -30.66 -6.31 -15.32
N VAL A 165 -30.09 -7.03 -16.29
CA VAL A 165 -30.82 -7.48 -17.48
C VAL A 165 -31.83 -8.55 -17.06
N ASP A 166 -33.07 -8.44 -17.55
CA ASP A 166 -34.18 -9.37 -17.27
C ASP A 166 -34.54 -9.55 -15.78
N ALA A 167 -34.03 -8.68 -14.91
CA ALA A 167 -34.37 -8.66 -13.49
C ALA A 167 -35.64 -7.84 -13.25
N ALA A 168 -36.50 -8.33 -12.36
CA ALA A 168 -37.47 -7.46 -11.69
C ALA A 168 -36.73 -6.67 -10.61
N VAL A 169 -36.66 -5.34 -10.76
CA VAL A 169 -36.02 -4.44 -9.80
C VAL A 169 -37.06 -3.81 -8.89
N SER A 170 -36.89 -3.90 -7.58
CA SER A 170 -37.76 -3.28 -6.58
C SER A 170 -36.98 -2.74 -5.39
N ILE A 171 -37.61 -1.89 -4.58
CA ILE A 171 -37.05 -1.38 -3.32
C ILE A 171 -37.80 -2.00 -2.15
N ASP A 172 -37.06 -2.49 -1.17
CA ASP A 172 -37.59 -2.91 0.13
C ASP A 172 -36.84 -2.16 1.23
N GLY A 173 -37.52 -1.19 1.85
CA GLY A 173 -36.90 -0.29 2.84
C GLY A 173 -35.70 0.48 2.27
N ARG A 174 -34.49 0.10 2.70
CA ARG A 174 -33.20 0.68 2.26
C ARG A 174 -32.42 -0.24 1.31
N GLU A 175 -33.05 -1.29 0.81
CA GLU A 175 -32.41 -2.28 -0.05
C GLU A 175 -33.02 -2.26 -1.45
N MET A 176 -32.18 -2.47 -2.45
CA MET A 176 -32.54 -2.73 -3.84
C MET A 176 -32.53 -4.24 -4.06
N LEU A 177 -33.63 -4.77 -4.59
CA LEU A 177 -33.80 -6.19 -4.88
C LEU A 177 -33.76 -6.40 -6.40
N LEU A 178 -32.91 -7.31 -6.85
CA LEU A 178 -32.85 -7.80 -8.23
C LEU A 178 -33.33 -9.25 -8.23
N ALA A 179 -34.49 -9.51 -8.83
CA ALA A 179 -35.09 -10.84 -8.85
C ALA A 179 -35.16 -11.43 -10.25
N TRP A 180 -34.64 -12.65 -10.41
CA TRP A 180 -34.77 -13.44 -11.63
C TRP A 180 -35.48 -14.75 -11.34
N ARG A 181 -36.31 -15.19 -12.28
CA ARG A 181 -36.82 -16.56 -12.33
C ARG A 181 -36.27 -17.22 -13.59
N VAL A 182 -35.30 -18.11 -13.41
CA VAL A 182 -34.60 -18.78 -14.52
C VAL A 182 -35.00 -20.25 -14.61
N THR A 183 -34.98 -20.78 -15.83
CA THR A 183 -35.19 -22.21 -16.09
C THR A 183 -33.92 -22.79 -16.68
N VAL A 184 -33.28 -23.67 -15.94
CA VAL A 184 -32.08 -24.41 -16.37
C VAL A 184 -32.53 -25.62 -17.19
N PRO A 185 -32.12 -25.76 -18.45
CA PRO A 185 -32.48 -26.92 -19.26
C PRO A 185 -31.82 -28.20 -18.71
N PRO A 186 -32.33 -29.40 -19.07
CA PRO A 186 -31.72 -30.65 -18.68
C PRO A 186 -30.26 -30.71 -19.10
N ARG A 187 -29.36 -31.03 -18.15
CA ARG A 187 -27.91 -31.08 -18.37
C ARG A 187 -27.32 -29.78 -18.95
N GLY A 188 -27.93 -28.64 -18.65
CA GLY A 188 -27.48 -27.34 -19.15
C GLY A 188 -27.23 -26.33 -18.05
N GLU A 189 -27.10 -25.08 -18.50
CA GLU A 189 -26.79 -23.93 -17.67
C GLU A 189 -27.58 -22.71 -18.13
N VAL A 190 -27.77 -21.76 -17.23
CA VAL A 190 -28.35 -20.44 -17.51
C VAL A 190 -27.55 -19.39 -16.75
N GLU A 191 -27.41 -18.21 -17.35
CA GLU A 191 -26.68 -17.10 -16.78
C GLU A 191 -27.57 -15.86 -16.66
N VAL A 192 -27.37 -15.11 -15.60
CA VAL A 192 -27.89 -13.75 -15.44
C VAL A 192 -26.76 -12.82 -15.00
N THR A 193 -26.80 -11.58 -15.43
CA THR A 193 -25.74 -10.60 -15.14
C THR A 193 -26.33 -9.29 -14.63
N TRP A 194 -25.67 -8.70 -13.65
CA TRP A 194 -25.93 -7.35 -13.19
C TRP A 194 -24.62 -6.59 -12.99
N SER A 195 -24.70 -5.26 -13.02
CA SER A 195 -23.55 -4.39 -12.84
C SER A 195 -23.94 -3.07 -12.17
N VAL A 196 -22.96 -2.43 -11.53
CA VAL A 196 -23.05 -1.05 -11.09
C VAL A 196 -21.92 -0.21 -11.70
N ASP A 197 -22.30 0.92 -12.29
CA ASP A 197 -21.38 1.91 -12.84
C ASP A 197 -21.25 3.04 -11.83
N LEU A 198 -20.09 3.12 -11.16
CA LEU A 198 -19.76 4.06 -10.10
C LEU A 198 -19.28 5.38 -10.72
N ASP A 199 -19.74 6.50 -10.16
CA ASP A 199 -19.36 7.84 -10.61
C ASP A 199 -19.24 8.75 -9.38
N ASP A 200 -18.05 9.31 -9.20
CA ASP A 200 -17.76 10.35 -8.23
C ASP A 200 -16.88 11.43 -8.87
N PRO A 201 -17.45 12.59 -9.24
CA PRO A 201 -16.69 13.67 -9.89
C PRO A 201 -15.75 14.41 -8.91
N THR A 202 -15.74 14.07 -7.62
CA THR A 202 -14.87 14.69 -6.62
C THR A 202 -13.50 14.02 -6.50
N LEU A 203 -13.28 12.91 -7.19
CA LEU A 203 -12.01 12.20 -7.15
C LEU A 203 -10.87 13.04 -7.70
N VAL A 204 -9.76 13.03 -6.96
CA VAL A 204 -8.48 13.67 -7.32
C VAL A 204 -7.51 12.71 -8.03
N VAL A 205 -7.98 11.49 -8.28
CA VAL A 205 -7.27 10.42 -8.98
C VAL A 205 -8.23 9.73 -9.94
N THR A 206 -7.69 9.18 -11.02
CA THR A 206 -8.42 8.39 -12.01
C THR A 206 -7.62 7.13 -12.36
N SER A 207 -8.24 6.19 -13.06
CA SER A 207 -7.51 5.06 -13.64
C SER A 207 -6.57 5.54 -14.74
N SER A 208 -5.38 4.95 -14.83
CA SER A 208 -4.47 5.21 -15.95
C SER A 208 -4.67 4.17 -17.08
N PRO A 209 -4.61 4.56 -18.37
CA PRO A 209 -4.62 3.63 -19.48
C PRO A 209 -3.46 2.63 -19.38
N ARG A 210 -3.75 1.33 -19.53
CA ARG A 210 -2.72 0.28 -19.51
C ARG A 210 -1.94 0.27 -20.83
N THR A 211 -0.86 1.04 -20.93
CA THR A 211 -0.01 1.09 -22.13
C THR A 211 0.98 -0.07 -22.20
N ALA A 212 1.54 -0.48 -21.05
CA ALA A 212 2.33 -1.72 -20.87
C ALA A 212 2.23 -2.20 -19.42
N GLY A 213 1.94 -3.49 -19.20
CA GLY A 213 1.86 -4.08 -17.85
C GLY A 213 3.23 -4.33 -17.22
N VAL A 214 3.26 -4.51 -15.89
CA VAL A 214 4.49 -4.86 -15.15
C VAL A 214 5.01 -6.20 -15.64
N ARG A 215 6.29 -6.25 -16.04
CA ARG A 215 6.89 -7.47 -16.61
C ARG A 215 7.64 -8.27 -15.55
N PRO A 216 7.27 -9.54 -15.30
CA PRO A 216 8.03 -10.37 -14.38
C PRO A 216 9.50 -10.46 -14.79
N VAL A 217 10.40 -10.19 -13.84
CA VAL A 217 11.84 -10.42 -13.98
C VAL A 217 12.16 -11.92 -13.87
N PRO A 218 13.32 -12.38 -14.40
CA PRO A 218 13.76 -13.76 -14.21
C PRO A 218 13.85 -14.15 -12.73
N THR A 219 13.44 -15.37 -12.39
CA THR A 219 13.53 -15.94 -11.04
C THR A 219 14.51 -17.11 -11.00
N GLY A 220 14.98 -17.47 -9.80
CA GLY A 220 15.79 -18.66 -9.57
C GLY A 220 15.00 -19.97 -9.75
N ALA A 221 15.56 -21.08 -9.29
CA ALA A 221 14.96 -22.41 -9.47
C ALA A 221 13.72 -22.69 -8.59
N ASP A 222 13.50 -21.92 -7.51
CA ASP A 222 12.35 -22.11 -6.62
C ASP A 222 11.06 -21.54 -7.28
N PRO A 223 10.07 -22.40 -7.61
CA PRO A 223 8.85 -21.96 -8.28
C PRO A 223 7.96 -21.05 -7.41
N ARG A 224 8.19 -20.99 -6.08
CA ARG A 224 7.50 -20.03 -5.19
C ARG A 224 7.80 -18.60 -5.57
N ALA A 225 9.04 -18.30 -5.99
CA ALA A 225 9.44 -16.95 -6.37
C ALA A 225 8.69 -16.47 -7.62
N ALA A 226 8.51 -17.35 -8.60
CA ALA A 226 7.74 -17.04 -9.80
C ALA A 226 6.26 -16.77 -9.48
N ARG A 227 5.65 -17.56 -8.59
CA ARG A 227 4.25 -17.35 -8.15
C ARG A 227 4.06 -16.05 -7.41
N TRP A 228 5.00 -15.71 -6.51
CA TRP A 228 4.96 -14.44 -5.80
C TRP A 228 5.07 -13.27 -6.78
N LEU A 229 6.04 -13.33 -7.70
CA LEU A 229 6.26 -12.28 -8.67
C LEU A 229 5.07 -12.08 -9.63
N GLU A 230 4.47 -13.17 -10.13
CA GLU A 230 3.28 -13.10 -10.99
C GLU A 230 2.12 -12.41 -10.27
N ARG A 231 1.84 -12.80 -9.02
CA ARG A 231 0.78 -12.17 -8.21
C ARG A 231 1.09 -10.71 -7.91
N ALA A 232 2.33 -10.39 -7.55
CA ALA A 232 2.77 -9.04 -7.25
C ALA A 232 2.70 -8.11 -8.47
N CYS A 233 3.16 -8.55 -9.65
CA CYS A 233 3.04 -7.78 -10.89
C CYS A 233 1.58 -7.49 -11.24
N ALA A 234 0.68 -8.47 -11.08
CA ALA A 234 -0.74 -8.27 -11.31
C ALA A 234 -1.34 -7.26 -10.32
N ASP A 235 -1.00 -7.37 -9.03
CA ASP A 235 -1.45 -6.43 -8.00
C ASP A 235 -0.94 -5.01 -8.28
N LEU A 236 0.33 -4.83 -8.68
CA LEU A 236 0.88 -3.52 -9.10
C LEU A 236 0.10 -2.92 -10.29
N ASP A 237 -0.21 -3.73 -11.31
CA ASP A 237 -1.00 -3.26 -12.45
C ASP A 237 -2.42 -2.84 -12.06
N ALA A 238 -3.02 -3.51 -11.07
CA ALA A 238 -4.34 -3.17 -10.54
C ALA A 238 -4.34 -1.91 -9.65
N LEU A 239 -3.17 -1.51 -9.13
CA LEU A 239 -2.98 -0.35 -8.27
C LEU A 239 -2.59 0.93 -9.03
N ARG A 240 -2.53 0.92 -10.37
CA ARG A 240 -2.16 2.11 -11.16
C ARG A 240 -3.26 3.18 -11.12
N LEU A 241 -2.86 4.38 -10.71
CA LEU A 241 -3.67 5.59 -10.76
C LEU A 241 -2.96 6.66 -11.59
N ALA A 242 -3.71 7.69 -11.97
CA ALA A 242 -3.21 8.90 -12.59
C ALA A 242 -3.95 10.12 -12.02
N LEU A 243 -3.40 11.32 -12.25
CA LEU A 243 -4.16 12.55 -11.98
C LEU A 243 -5.22 12.74 -13.08
N PRO A 244 -6.43 13.26 -12.76
CA PRO A 244 -7.49 13.46 -13.76
C PRO A 244 -7.09 14.32 -14.97
N ASP A 245 -6.18 15.27 -14.77
CA ASP A 245 -5.65 16.15 -15.81
C ASP A 245 -4.37 15.62 -16.50
N GLN A 246 -3.88 14.46 -16.07
CA GLN A 246 -2.72 13.76 -16.65
C GLN A 246 -2.97 12.24 -16.70
N PRO A 247 -4.02 11.77 -17.41
CA PRO A 247 -4.41 10.36 -17.38
C PRO A 247 -3.32 9.39 -17.87
N ASP A 248 -2.43 9.86 -18.73
CA ASP A 248 -1.32 9.08 -19.29
C ASP A 248 -0.09 8.99 -18.36
N GLU A 249 -0.08 9.71 -17.24
CA GLU A 249 1.00 9.69 -16.26
C GLU A 249 0.59 8.84 -15.03
N ALA A 250 0.93 7.56 -15.09
CA ALA A 250 0.64 6.60 -14.05
C ALA A 250 1.61 6.69 -12.85
N PHE A 251 1.05 6.49 -11.65
CA PHE A 251 1.78 6.15 -10.44
C PHE A 251 1.06 4.98 -9.74
N TYR A 252 1.73 4.28 -8.82
CA TYR A 252 1.06 3.28 -8.01
C TYR A 252 0.36 3.94 -6.82
N ALA A 253 -0.92 3.62 -6.60
CA ALA A 253 -1.59 3.90 -5.34
C ALA A 253 -0.86 3.23 -4.17
N ALA A 254 -0.86 3.82 -2.98
CA ALA A 254 -0.18 3.21 -1.83
C ALA A 254 -0.76 1.84 -1.48
N GLY A 255 -2.05 1.73 -1.17
CA GLY A 255 -2.65 0.43 -0.85
C GLY A 255 -4.15 0.43 -0.60
N ALA A 256 -4.76 -0.71 -0.88
CA ALA A 256 -6.17 -0.96 -0.63
C ALA A 256 -6.36 -1.56 0.78
N PRO A 257 -7.32 -1.08 1.60
CA PRO A 257 -8.32 -0.08 1.25
C PRO A 257 -7.96 1.35 1.63
N TRP A 258 -7.10 1.56 2.63
CA TRP A 258 -6.98 2.82 3.36
C TRP A 258 -6.26 3.97 2.63
N PHE A 259 -5.37 3.61 1.71
CA PHE A 259 -4.40 4.51 1.12
C PHE A 259 -4.49 4.45 -0.41
N PHE A 260 -5.72 4.37 -0.95
CA PHE A 260 -5.96 4.12 -2.37
C PHE A 260 -5.91 5.40 -3.22
N THR A 261 -4.82 6.15 -3.06
CA THR A 261 -4.53 7.45 -3.69
C THR A 261 -3.00 7.66 -3.80
N LEU A 262 -2.57 8.85 -4.25
CA LEU A 262 -1.16 9.22 -4.32
C LEU A 262 -0.59 9.46 -2.92
N PHE A 263 0.42 8.66 -2.56
CA PHE A 263 1.36 8.93 -1.48
C PHE A 263 2.76 9.06 -2.09
N GLY A 264 3.41 10.20 -1.91
CA GLY A 264 4.65 10.53 -2.62
C GLY A 264 5.78 9.55 -2.30
N ARG A 265 6.07 9.35 -1.02
CA ARG A 265 7.08 8.40 -0.55
C ARG A 265 6.79 6.98 -1.04
N ASP A 266 5.57 6.51 -0.85
CA ASP A 266 5.16 5.13 -1.17
C ASP A 266 5.28 4.88 -2.67
N SER A 267 4.84 5.84 -3.49
CA SER A 267 4.96 5.79 -4.95
C SER A 267 6.42 5.74 -5.38
N ILE A 268 7.29 6.55 -4.74
CA ILE A 268 8.72 6.56 -5.03
C ILE A 268 9.34 5.20 -4.70
N TRP A 269 9.09 4.65 -3.51
CA TRP A 269 9.65 3.36 -3.11
C TRP A 269 9.10 2.20 -3.94
N ALA A 270 7.79 2.20 -4.22
CA ALA A 270 7.19 1.19 -5.10
C ALA A 270 7.81 1.23 -6.49
N ALA A 271 7.98 2.41 -7.10
CA ALA A 271 8.65 2.55 -8.39
C ALA A 271 10.13 2.14 -8.33
N ARG A 272 10.84 2.47 -7.25
CA ARG A 272 12.25 2.14 -7.05
C ARG A 272 12.47 0.63 -6.92
N LEU A 273 11.66 -0.06 -6.12
CA LEU A 273 11.71 -1.51 -5.94
C LEU A 273 11.23 -2.26 -7.20
N ALA A 274 10.24 -1.72 -7.91
CA ALA A 274 9.71 -2.31 -9.14
C ALA A 274 10.53 -2.00 -10.40
N LEU A 275 11.58 -1.18 -10.32
CA LEU A 275 12.28 -0.60 -11.48
C LEU A 275 12.73 -1.62 -12.54
N ALA A 276 13.15 -2.82 -12.12
CA ALA A 276 13.57 -3.87 -13.05
C ALA A 276 12.40 -4.48 -13.85
N ALA A 277 11.18 -4.40 -13.31
CA ALA A 277 9.94 -4.92 -13.87
C ALA A 277 9.10 -3.85 -14.59
N ASP A 278 9.19 -2.59 -14.14
CA ASP A 278 8.46 -1.44 -14.67
C ASP A 278 9.31 -0.16 -14.58
N ARG A 279 9.86 0.28 -15.72
CA ARG A 279 10.69 1.49 -15.80
C ARG A 279 9.87 2.73 -16.06
N ASP A 280 8.76 2.58 -16.79
CA ASP A 280 7.94 3.71 -17.24
C ASP A 280 7.22 4.34 -16.05
N ILE A 281 6.80 3.53 -15.05
CA ILE A 281 6.21 4.04 -13.81
C ILE A 281 7.16 4.94 -13.02
N ALA A 282 8.47 4.67 -13.05
CA ALA A 282 9.45 5.51 -12.35
C ALA A 282 9.53 6.91 -12.99
N ALA A 283 9.64 6.97 -14.32
CA ALA A 283 9.65 8.23 -15.05
C ALA A 283 8.34 9.02 -14.85
N SER A 284 7.21 8.33 -14.86
CA SER A 284 5.90 8.94 -14.68
C SER A 284 5.66 9.46 -13.27
N THR A 285 6.01 8.66 -12.25
CA THR A 285 5.96 9.07 -10.83
C THR A 285 6.79 10.32 -10.58
N LEU A 286 7.99 10.41 -11.18
CA LEU A 286 8.84 11.60 -11.08
C LEU A 286 8.15 12.86 -11.62
N ARG A 287 7.49 12.76 -12.79
CA ARG A 287 6.77 13.88 -13.42
C ARG A 287 5.54 14.31 -12.61
N VAL A 288 4.74 13.35 -12.13
CA VAL A 288 3.57 13.60 -11.29
C VAL A 288 3.97 14.34 -10.01
N LEU A 289 5.00 13.86 -9.30
CA LEU A 289 5.45 14.48 -8.06
C LEU A 289 6.17 15.82 -8.27
N ALA A 290 6.91 15.99 -9.37
CA ALA A 290 7.50 17.28 -9.73
C ALA A 290 6.43 18.35 -9.96
N ARG A 291 5.28 17.98 -10.51
CA ARG A 291 4.17 18.91 -10.72
C ARG A 291 3.51 19.35 -9.41
N LEU A 292 3.45 18.47 -8.43
CA LEU A 292 2.92 18.73 -7.09
C LEU A 292 4.02 19.19 -6.11
N GLN A 293 5.19 19.58 -6.61
CA GLN A 293 6.28 20.03 -5.76
C GLN A 293 5.91 21.37 -5.11
N GLY A 294 6.21 21.50 -3.81
CA GLY A 294 5.92 22.69 -3.04
C GLY A 294 6.63 23.92 -3.60
N THR A 295 5.96 25.06 -3.54
CA THR A 295 6.45 26.36 -4.05
C THR A 295 6.31 27.48 -3.04
N VAL A 296 5.54 27.29 -1.96
CA VAL A 296 5.35 28.26 -0.88
C VAL A 296 5.74 27.66 0.47
N HIS A 297 5.89 28.52 1.47
CA HIS A 297 5.97 28.09 2.87
C HIS A 297 4.56 28.18 3.47
N ASP A 298 4.00 27.05 3.85
CA ASP A 298 2.70 26.97 4.52
C ASP A 298 2.73 25.89 5.62
N PRO A 299 2.79 26.30 6.91
CA PRO A 299 2.76 25.36 8.03
C PRO A 299 1.50 24.49 8.09
N GLY A 300 0.35 24.97 7.59
CA GLY A 300 -0.91 24.24 7.63
C GLY A 300 -0.93 23.00 6.73
N THR A 301 -0.20 23.05 5.61
CA THR A 301 0.02 21.93 4.70
C THR A 301 1.39 21.27 4.86
N ALA A 302 2.23 21.81 5.76
CA ALA A 302 3.64 21.48 5.90
C ALA A 302 4.47 21.68 4.60
N GLU A 303 4.00 22.55 3.71
CA GLU A 303 4.63 22.84 2.42
C GLU A 303 5.87 23.71 2.61
N ALA A 304 6.92 23.39 1.86
CA ALA A 304 8.08 24.23 1.67
C ALA A 304 8.52 24.20 0.19
N PRO A 305 9.17 25.25 -0.33
CA PRO A 305 9.67 25.27 -1.69
C PRO A 305 10.62 24.11 -1.96
N GLY A 306 10.34 23.35 -3.03
CA GLY A 306 11.11 22.18 -3.43
C GLY A 306 10.72 20.87 -2.74
N LYS A 307 9.86 20.92 -1.71
CA LYS A 307 9.42 19.73 -0.98
C LYS A 307 8.47 18.88 -1.83
N ILE A 308 8.62 17.56 -1.80
CA ILE A 308 7.70 16.62 -2.46
C ILE A 308 6.56 16.27 -1.50
N ALA A 309 5.34 16.18 -2.03
CA ALA A 309 4.13 15.94 -1.23
C ALA A 309 4.13 14.56 -0.54
N HIS A 310 3.51 14.51 0.64
CA HIS A 310 3.24 13.28 1.38
C HIS A 310 2.06 12.53 0.78
N GLU A 311 0.88 13.14 0.72
CA GLU A 311 -0.32 12.51 0.17
C GLU A 311 -1.27 13.52 -0.49
N LEU A 312 -2.13 13.01 -1.38
CA LEU A 312 -3.22 13.74 -2.04
C LEU A 312 -4.56 13.02 -1.82
N ARG A 313 -5.57 13.74 -1.34
CA ARG A 313 -6.94 13.26 -1.11
C ARG A 313 -7.97 14.24 -1.67
N SER A 314 -9.20 13.77 -1.86
CA SER A 314 -10.32 14.61 -2.35
C SER A 314 -10.88 15.54 -1.28
N ALA A 315 -10.66 15.23 -0.01
CA ALA A 315 -11.11 16.01 1.13
C ALA A 315 -10.10 15.92 2.29
N GLU A 316 -10.27 16.79 3.27
CA GLU A 316 -9.53 16.78 4.53
C GLU A 316 -9.71 15.44 5.26
N LEU A 317 -8.59 14.88 5.75
CA LEU A 317 -8.58 13.67 6.56
C LEU A 317 -8.66 14.06 8.04
N SER A 318 -9.62 13.50 8.77
CA SER A 318 -9.75 13.72 10.22
C SER A 318 -9.67 12.40 10.98
N LEU A 319 -8.71 12.30 11.91
CA LEU A 319 -8.54 11.18 12.83
C LEU A 319 -8.61 11.70 14.28
N PRO A 320 -9.81 11.96 14.84
CA PRO A 320 -9.97 12.59 16.14
C PRO A 320 -9.35 11.81 17.30
N GLY A 321 -9.28 10.48 17.20
CA GLY A 321 -8.65 9.63 18.20
C GLY A 321 -7.12 9.79 18.29
N GLU A 322 -6.51 10.31 17.24
CA GLU A 322 -5.05 10.53 17.11
C GLU A 322 -4.70 12.03 17.17
N GLY A 323 -5.70 12.92 17.17
CA GLY A 323 -5.48 14.36 17.13
C GLY A 323 -5.00 14.87 15.77
N VAL A 324 -5.15 14.08 14.70
CA VAL A 324 -4.64 14.39 13.37
C VAL A 324 -5.73 14.97 12.46
N LEU A 325 -5.38 16.06 11.76
CA LEU A 325 -6.17 16.74 10.75
C LEU A 325 -5.25 17.12 9.58
N LEU A 326 -5.40 16.45 8.44
CA LEU A 326 -4.54 16.65 7.27
C LEU A 326 -5.31 17.30 6.12
N PRO A 327 -4.77 18.37 5.51
CA PRO A 327 -5.38 19.00 4.34
C PRO A 327 -5.36 18.05 3.13
N PRO A 328 -6.21 18.30 2.11
CA PRO A 328 -6.30 17.45 0.92
C PRO A 328 -4.97 17.24 0.18
N LEU A 329 -4.09 18.24 0.16
CA LEU A 329 -2.71 18.09 -0.32
C LEU A 329 -1.79 18.41 0.86
N TYR A 330 -1.09 17.38 1.34
CA TYR A 330 -0.27 17.46 2.54
C TYR A 330 1.19 17.12 2.23
N TYR A 331 2.12 17.82 2.87
CA TYR A 331 3.57 17.71 2.65
C TYR A 331 4.32 17.28 3.92
N GLY A 332 3.66 16.68 4.93
CA GLY A 332 4.31 16.20 6.16
C GLY A 332 5.17 14.95 5.97
N THR A 333 6.20 15.06 5.13
CA THR A 333 7.22 14.04 4.85
C THR A 333 8.59 14.72 4.76
N VAL A 334 9.63 14.11 5.33
CA VAL A 334 11.01 14.59 5.18
C VAL A 334 11.87 13.69 4.29
N ASP A 335 11.42 12.48 4.00
CA ASP A 335 12.11 11.49 3.19
C ASP A 335 11.73 11.56 1.70
N ALA A 336 10.51 11.99 1.34
CA ALA A 336 10.07 11.97 -0.06
C ALA A 336 10.96 12.82 -1.00
N THR A 337 11.41 14.00 -0.55
CA THR A 337 12.23 14.90 -1.38
C THR A 337 13.61 14.30 -1.73
N PRO A 338 14.45 13.82 -0.79
CA PRO A 338 15.69 13.15 -1.14
C PRO A 338 15.45 11.83 -1.90
N LEU A 339 14.38 11.09 -1.57
CA LEU A 339 14.02 9.87 -2.30
C LEU A 339 13.64 10.15 -3.76
N TRP A 340 12.99 11.27 -4.05
CA TRP A 340 12.67 11.67 -5.43
C TRP A 340 13.93 11.87 -6.28
N ILE A 341 14.98 12.49 -5.70
CA ILE A 341 16.29 12.64 -6.36
C ILE A 341 16.94 11.27 -6.57
N CYS A 342 16.86 10.37 -5.58
CA CYS A 342 17.38 9.00 -5.72
C CYS A 342 16.68 8.25 -6.86
N LEU A 343 15.34 8.34 -6.95
CA LEU A 343 14.56 7.73 -8.02
C LEU A 343 14.91 8.33 -9.38
N LEU A 344 15.15 9.64 -9.48
CA LEU A 344 15.58 10.26 -10.74
C LEU A 344 16.91 9.70 -11.21
N ALA A 345 17.86 9.51 -10.28
CA ALA A 345 19.14 8.89 -10.59
C ALA A 345 19.00 7.41 -10.95
N ASP A 346 18.06 6.68 -10.33
CA ASP A 346 17.76 5.28 -10.65
C ASP A 346 17.13 5.16 -12.04
N ALA A 347 16.14 6.00 -12.35
CA ALA A 347 15.49 6.07 -13.66
C ALA A 347 16.49 6.45 -14.76
N ARG A 348 17.41 7.40 -14.51
CA ARG A 348 18.48 7.77 -15.45
C ARG A 348 19.39 6.59 -15.75
N ALA A 349 19.82 5.86 -14.71
CA ALA A 349 20.62 4.64 -14.87
C ALA A 349 19.86 3.52 -15.62
N ALA A 350 18.54 3.46 -15.46
CA ALA A 350 17.65 2.49 -16.11
C ALA A 350 17.22 2.86 -17.54
N GLY A 351 17.61 4.04 -18.04
CA GLY A 351 17.43 4.44 -19.44
C GLY A 351 16.58 5.69 -19.68
N LEU A 352 16.16 6.43 -18.65
CA LEU A 352 15.50 7.74 -18.82
C LEU A 352 16.39 8.66 -19.66
N THR A 353 15.80 9.31 -20.66
CA THR A 353 16.57 10.03 -21.68
C THR A 353 17.12 11.35 -21.15
N ILE A 354 18.18 11.86 -21.79
CA ILE A 354 18.73 13.18 -21.44
C ILE A 354 17.72 14.31 -21.63
N THR A 355 16.75 14.15 -22.54
CA THR A 355 15.66 15.12 -22.74
C THR A 355 14.71 15.12 -21.54
N GLU A 356 14.26 13.95 -21.11
CA GLU A 356 13.41 13.83 -19.91
C GLU A 356 14.14 14.32 -18.65
N LEU A 357 15.45 14.05 -18.53
CA LEU A 357 16.24 14.57 -17.41
C LEU A 357 16.29 16.11 -17.42
N LYS A 358 16.44 16.73 -18.60
CA LYS A 358 16.40 18.20 -18.75
C LYS A 358 15.05 18.78 -18.36
N ASP A 359 13.96 18.11 -18.74
CA ASP A 359 12.61 18.56 -18.40
C ASP A 359 12.37 18.53 -16.88
N LEU A 360 13.03 17.61 -16.17
CA LEU A 360 13.00 17.48 -14.71
C LEU A 360 14.07 18.30 -13.98
N GLU A 361 14.99 18.97 -14.68
CA GLU A 361 16.06 19.78 -14.05
C GLU A 361 15.52 20.84 -13.08
N PRO A 362 14.46 21.62 -13.41
CA PRO A 362 13.95 22.63 -12.48
C PRO A 362 13.48 22.03 -11.15
N ALA A 363 12.81 20.87 -11.21
CA ALA A 363 12.34 20.16 -10.03
C ALA A 363 13.49 19.55 -9.22
N LEU A 364 14.51 19.02 -9.91
CA LEU A 364 15.76 18.55 -9.28
C LEU A 364 16.44 19.68 -8.50
N ARG A 365 16.57 20.86 -9.10
CA ARG A 365 17.17 22.02 -8.43
C ARG A 365 16.38 22.44 -7.20
N ALA A 366 15.06 22.52 -7.31
CA ALA A 366 14.21 22.87 -6.19
C ALA A 366 14.31 21.83 -5.06
N ALA A 367 14.33 20.53 -5.38
CA ALA A 367 14.49 19.47 -4.39
C ALA A 367 15.88 19.52 -3.70
N VAL A 368 16.94 19.78 -4.45
CA VAL A 368 18.29 19.98 -3.89
C VAL A 368 18.35 21.21 -2.98
N THR A 369 17.75 22.33 -3.42
CA THR A 369 17.64 23.54 -2.60
C THR A 369 16.89 23.27 -1.31
N TRP A 370 15.75 22.58 -1.36
CA TRP A 370 15.02 22.17 -0.17
C TRP A 370 15.92 21.38 0.79
N MET A 371 16.62 20.36 0.28
CA MET A 371 17.46 19.48 1.09
C MET A 371 18.57 20.24 1.83
N ILE A 372 19.15 21.28 1.21
CA ILE A 372 20.28 22.04 1.78
C ILE A 372 19.81 23.23 2.63
N GLU A 373 18.77 23.95 2.20
CA GLU A 373 18.38 25.24 2.78
C GLU A 373 17.15 25.14 3.70
N HIS A 374 16.30 24.13 3.51
CA HIS A 374 15.01 24.00 4.22
C HIS A 374 14.88 22.70 5.02
N GLY A 375 15.71 21.69 4.74
CA GLY A 375 15.63 20.39 5.40
C GLY A 375 16.06 20.44 6.87
N ASP A 376 17.01 21.31 7.22
CA ASP A 376 17.46 21.55 8.60
C ASP A 376 16.67 22.71 9.22
N ALA A 377 15.42 22.43 9.61
CA ALA A 377 14.52 23.46 10.12
C ALA A 377 14.93 23.92 11.53
N SER A 378 15.52 23.04 12.35
CA SER A 378 15.96 23.39 13.70
C SER A 378 17.38 23.98 13.79
N GLY A 379 18.18 23.88 12.74
CA GLY A 379 19.59 24.27 12.75
C GLY A 379 20.51 23.24 13.42
N SER A 380 20.07 21.98 13.49
CA SER A 380 20.81 20.84 14.04
C SER A 380 21.97 20.39 13.13
N GLY A 381 21.98 20.85 11.88
CA GLY A 381 22.83 20.39 10.79
C GLY A 381 22.26 19.19 10.04
N PHE A 382 21.17 18.58 10.51
CA PHE A 382 20.57 17.40 9.88
C PHE A 382 19.18 17.72 9.37
N ILE A 383 18.70 16.94 8.40
CA ILE A 383 17.31 17.07 7.99
C ILE A 383 16.42 16.60 9.13
N ASP A 384 15.54 17.47 9.61
CA ASP A 384 14.66 17.22 10.74
C ASP A 384 13.21 17.62 10.44
N TYR A 385 12.31 17.22 11.35
CA TYR A 385 10.92 17.63 11.30
C TYR A 385 10.38 18.00 12.66
N ALA A 386 9.39 18.88 12.63
CA ALA A 386 8.41 19.10 13.67
C ALA A 386 7.05 19.35 13.02
N ASP A 387 5.96 18.99 13.71
CA ASP A 387 4.63 19.44 13.31
C ASP A 387 4.40 20.87 13.81
N GLU A 388 4.61 21.84 12.92
CA GLU A 388 4.37 23.26 13.22
C GLU A 388 2.89 23.61 13.36
N SER A 389 2.00 22.80 12.76
CA SER A 389 0.55 23.04 12.79
C SER A 389 -0.10 22.64 14.12
N GLY A 390 0.51 21.68 14.82
CA GLY A 390 -0.01 21.06 16.05
C GLY A 390 -1.16 20.07 15.82
N HIS A 391 -1.53 19.81 14.57
CA HIS A 391 -2.56 18.85 14.17
C HIS A 391 -2.13 17.95 13.00
N GLY A 392 -0.88 18.05 12.55
CA GLY A 392 -0.30 17.23 11.49
C GLY A 392 0.23 15.89 12.01
N LEU A 393 1.03 15.21 11.19
CA LEU A 393 1.71 14.00 11.62
C LEU A 393 2.83 14.32 12.62
N ALA A 394 2.80 13.65 13.78
CA ALA A 394 3.83 13.78 14.80
C ALA A 394 5.21 13.26 14.32
N ASN A 395 5.21 12.22 13.48
CA ASN A 395 6.39 11.68 12.82
C ASN A 395 6.25 11.80 11.30
N GLN A 396 7.26 12.36 10.63
CA GLN A 396 7.23 12.64 9.18
C GLN A 396 8.21 11.77 8.36
N GLY A 397 8.77 10.72 8.98
CA GLY A 397 9.46 9.64 8.27
C GLY A 397 8.48 8.55 7.85
N TRP A 398 9.00 7.43 7.35
CA TRP A 398 8.16 6.29 6.96
C TRP A 398 7.48 5.61 8.16
N LYS A 399 8.11 5.65 9.35
CA LYS A 399 7.47 5.26 10.62
C LYS A 399 6.72 6.45 11.19
N ASP A 400 5.53 6.71 10.66
CA ASP A 400 4.75 7.92 10.93
C ASP A 400 3.76 7.82 12.11
N SER A 401 3.64 6.65 12.76
CA SER A 401 2.81 6.54 13.98
C SER A 401 3.43 7.32 15.14
N GLY A 402 2.60 7.92 16.00
CA GLY A 402 3.06 8.79 17.09
C GLY A 402 4.00 8.14 18.12
N ASP A 403 4.01 6.81 18.22
CA ASP A 403 4.83 6.01 19.12
C ASP A 403 6.09 5.42 18.46
N SER A 404 6.37 5.75 17.20
CA SER A 404 7.42 5.11 16.40
C SER A 404 8.85 5.38 16.88
N ILE A 405 9.11 6.60 17.37
CA ILE A 405 10.45 7.05 17.72
C ILE A 405 10.59 7.07 19.23
N GLN A 406 11.12 5.97 19.76
CA GLN A 406 11.28 5.77 21.18
C GLN A 406 12.71 5.39 21.55
N TRP A 407 13.11 5.78 22.75
CA TRP A 407 14.29 5.30 23.46
C TRP A 407 14.16 3.82 23.80
N ARG A 408 15.28 3.17 24.08
CA ARG A 408 15.31 1.74 24.37
C ARG A 408 14.49 1.36 25.62
N ASP A 409 14.29 2.32 26.53
CA ASP A 409 13.46 2.22 27.73
C ASP A 409 11.95 2.46 27.47
N GLY A 410 11.56 2.76 26.23
CA GLY A 410 10.18 2.99 25.81
C GLY A 410 9.69 4.44 25.98
N ARG A 411 10.52 5.37 26.45
CA ARG A 411 10.17 6.80 26.42
C ARG A 411 10.14 7.29 24.97
N LEU A 412 9.22 8.19 24.63
CA LEU A 412 9.20 8.82 23.31
C LEU A 412 10.30 9.88 23.20
N ALA A 413 10.88 10.01 22.01
CA ALA A 413 11.81 11.10 21.70
C ALA A 413 11.05 12.43 21.57
N GLU A 414 11.70 13.53 21.98
CA GLU A 414 11.12 14.88 21.87
C GLU A 414 11.52 15.49 20.53
N GLY A 415 10.56 16.08 19.80
CA GLY A 415 10.83 16.77 18.53
C GLY A 415 11.41 18.18 18.72
N PRO A 416 12.13 18.75 17.72
CA PRO A 416 12.33 18.21 16.37
C PRO A 416 13.16 16.91 16.32
N ILE A 417 12.83 16.02 15.39
CA ILE A 417 13.49 14.72 15.24
C ILE A 417 14.27 14.69 13.92
N ALA A 418 15.54 14.29 13.97
CA ALA A 418 16.37 14.04 12.80
C ALA A 418 16.57 12.52 12.60
N LEU A 419 15.88 11.94 11.62
CA LEU A 419 15.91 10.48 11.38
C LEU A 419 17.15 10.03 10.62
N SER A 420 17.71 8.89 10.99
CA SER A 420 18.93 8.34 10.40
C SER A 420 18.77 7.97 8.92
N GLU A 421 17.67 7.29 8.56
CA GLU A 421 17.41 6.88 7.18
C GLU A 421 17.27 8.08 6.24
N VAL A 422 16.70 9.19 6.72
CA VAL A 422 16.56 10.43 5.94
C VAL A 422 17.95 10.97 5.60
N GLN A 423 18.90 10.91 6.54
CA GLN A 423 20.28 11.32 6.27
C GLN A 423 20.96 10.38 5.26
N GLY A 424 20.67 9.08 5.32
CA GLY A 424 21.09 8.09 4.33
C GLY A 424 20.61 8.46 2.92
N TYR A 425 19.32 8.74 2.78
CA TYR A 425 18.73 9.16 1.51
C TYR A 425 19.29 10.50 1.03
N ALA A 426 19.47 11.46 1.93
CA ALA A 426 19.99 12.78 1.60
C ALA A 426 21.44 12.71 1.13
N TYR A 427 22.26 11.86 1.75
CA TYR A 427 23.63 11.60 1.27
C TYR A 427 23.62 10.98 -0.13
N GLU A 428 22.80 9.93 -0.35
CA GLU A 428 22.67 9.30 -1.66
C GLU A 428 22.19 10.31 -2.72
N ALA A 429 21.15 11.07 -2.40
CA ALA A 429 20.58 12.12 -3.24
C ALA A 429 21.60 13.19 -3.59
N ALA A 430 22.42 13.63 -2.64
CA ALA A 430 23.46 14.62 -2.88
C ALA A 430 24.54 14.09 -3.85
N VAL A 431 25.08 12.90 -3.58
CA VAL A 431 26.15 12.31 -4.42
C VAL A 431 25.63 12.06 -5.84
N ARG A 432 24.44 11.46 -5.97
CA ARG A 432 23.88 11.08 -7.27
C ARG A 432 23.27 12.27 -8.00
N GLY A 433 22.63 13.19 -7.28
CA GLY A 433 22.15 14.46 -7.81
C GLY A 433 23.28 15.32 -8.37
N ALA A 434 24.46 15.31 -7.74
CA ALA A 434 25.64 15.99 -8.28
C ALA A 434 26.05 15.42 -9.64
N ALA A 435 26.02 14.09 -9.79
CA ALA A 435 26.30 13.44 -11.07
C ALA A 435 25.26 13.78 -12.16
N LEU A 436 23.99 13.90 -11.80
CA LEU A 436 22.93 14.34 -12.72
C LEU A 436 23.16 15.79 -13.17
N LEU A 437 23.53 16.69 -12.25
CA LEU A 437 23.87 18.08 -12.58
C LEU A 437 25.10 18.15 -13.51
N ASP A 438 26.15 17.38 -13.23
CA ASP A 438 27.33 17.30 -14.09
C ASP A 438 26.96 16.82 -15.51
N GLU A 439 26.09 15.81 -15.64
CA GLU A 439 25.62 15.30 -16.93
C GLU A 439 24.83 16.36 -17.72
N LEU A 440 24.05 17.18 -17.02
CA LEU A 440 23.32 18.30 -17.60
C LEU A 440 24.22 19.50 -17.97
N GLY A 441 25.48 19.51 -17.53
CA GLY A 441 26.36 20.68 -17.62
C GLY A 441 25.91 21.83 -16.70
N ALA A 442 25.17 21.49 -15.65
CA ALA A 442 24.58 22.38 -14.67
C ALA A 442 25.57 22.69 -13.53
N ALA A 443 25.57 23.92 -13.02
CA ALA A 443 26.34 24.27 -11.83
C ALA A 443 25.73 23.67 -10.54
N GLY A 444 26.58 23.48 -9.52
CA GLY A 444 26.21 23.05 -8.17
C GLY A 444 26.70 21.64 -7.76
N GLY A 445 27.25 20.85 -8.68
CA GLY A 445 27.71 19.48 -8.39
C GLY A 445 28.82 19.39 -7.34
N ASP A 446 29.82 20.27 -7.39
CA ASP A 446 30.93 20.28 -6.43
C ASP A 446 30.51 20.71 -5.02
N ASP A 447 29.59 21.68 -4.92
CA ASP A 447 29.03 22.13 -3.64
C ASP A 447 28.21 21.01 -3.01
N LEU A 448 27.41 20.30 -3.81
CA LEU A 448 26.58 19.18 -3.35
C LEU A 448 27.44 17.99 -2.88
N ARG A 449 28.55 17.69 -3.57
CA ARG A 449 29.54 16.70 -3.11
C ARG A 449 30.20 17.11 -1.80
N SER A 450 30.51 18.40 -1.64
CA SER A 450 31.11 18.92 -0.40
C SER A 450 30.12 18.85 0.77
N TRP A 451 28.86 19.19 0.53
CA TRP A 451 27.77 19.04 1.49
C TRP A 451 27.58 17.58 1.90
N ALA A 452 27.59 16.64 0.96
CA ALA A 452 27.49 15.20 1.24
C ALA A 452 28.66 14.71 2.11
N ALA A 453 29.89 15.14 1.82
CA ALA A 453 31.06 14.78 2.60
C ALA A 453 30.98 15.31 4.05
N ASP A 454 30.47 16.53 4.25
CA ASP A 454 30.24 17.09 5.57
C ASP A 454 29.11 16.37 6.33
N LEU A 455 27.99 16.07 5.67
CA LEU A 455 26.90 15.26 6.25
C LEU A 455 27.42 13.91 6.75
N ARG A 456 28.22 13.22 5.93
CA ARG A 456 28.83 11.93 6.32
C ARG A 456 29.71 12.04 7.55
N ARG A 457 30.51 13.11 7.65
CA ARG A 457 31.37 13.36 8.80
C ARG A 457 30.52 13.60 10.06
N ARG A 458 29.55 14.51 10.01
CA ARG A 458 28.67 14.84 11.14
C ARG A 458 27.83 13.65 11.57
N PHE A 459 27.30 12.88 10.64
CA PHE A 459 26.52 11.67 10.93
C PHE A 459 27.35 10.66 11.75
N ARG A 460 28.60 10.40 11.34
CA ARG A 460 29.51 9.50 12.06
C ARG A 460 29.85 10.00 13.47
N GLU A 461 29.89 11.31 13.68
CA GLU A 461 30.15 11.91 14.99
C GLU A 461 28.93 11.80 15.93
N ALA A 462 27.71 11.94 15.41
CA ALA A 462 26.51 12.12 16.24
C ALA A 462 25.63 10.86 16.42
N TYR A 463 25.55 9.97 15.41
CA TYR A 463 24.51 8.93 15.41
C TYR A 463 24.95 7.60 16.03
N TRP A 464 26.21 7.37 16.34
CA TRP A 464 26.64 6.02 16.76
C TRP A 464 26.40 5.75 18.25
N VAL A 465 25.62 4.71 18.54
CA VAL A 465 25.32 4.22 19.89
C VAL A 465 25.88 2.83 20.12
N THR A 466 25.95 2.41 21.37
CA THR A 466 26.33 1.03 21.74
C THR A 466 25.42 0.53 22.84
N THR A 467 24.74 -0.57 22.57
CA THR A 467 23.82 -1.26 23.48
C THR A 467 24.27 -2.73 23.63
N PRO A 468 23.61 -3.54 24.47
CA PRO A 468 23.91 -4.97 24.56
C PRO A 468 23.83 -5.72 23.22
N GLU A 469 22.96 -5.27 22.31
CA GLU A 469 22.80 -5.85 20.97
C GLU A 469 23.99 -5.56 20.05
N GLY A 470 24.67 -4.42 20.23
CA GLY A 470 25.85 -4.07 19.45
C GLY A 470 26.07 -2.57 19.29
N ARG A 471 26.98 -2.21 18.38
CA ARG A 471 27.25 -0.82 17.98
C ARG A 471 26.62 -0.55 16.62
N TYR A 472 25.75 0.45 16.55
CA TYR A 472 24.98 0.78 15.34
C TYR A 472 24.58 2.27 15.32
N PRO A 473 24.12 2.80 14.16
CA PRO A 473 23.50 4.11 14.09
C PRO A 473 22.17 4.13 14.84
N ALA A 474 21.99 5.11 15.74
CA ALA A 474 20.74 5.47 16.38
C ALA A 474 19.65 5.73 15.36
N ILE A 475 18.39 5.43 15.71
CA ILE A 475 17.26 5.69 14.82
C ILE A 475 17.14 7.18 14.48
N ALA A 476 17.42 8.05 15.46
CA ALA A 476 17.29 9.49 15.31
C ALA A 476 18.18 10.28 16.29
N LEU A 477 18.28 11.59 16.06
CA LEU A 477 18.58 12.58 17.10
C LEU A 477 17.29 13.27 17.54
N ASP A 478 17.14 13.51 18.84
CA ASP A 478 16.01 14.25 19.41
C ASP A 478 16.25 15.77 19.47
N ALA A 479 15.30 16.51 20.03
CA ALA A 479 15.34 17.97 20.22
C ALA A 479 16.59 18.48 20.95
N HIS A 480 17.24 17.63 21.75
CA HIS A 480 18.43 17.97 22.54
C HIS A 480 19.72 17.52 21.83
N GLY A 481 19.62 17.00 20.60
CA GLY A 481 20.72 16.41 19.84
C GLY A 481 21.16 15.05 20.40
N ALA A 482 20.35 14.40 21.24
CA ALA A 482 20.70 13.13 21.85
C ALA A 482 20.32 11.96 20.93
N ALA A 483 21.23 10.98 20.81
CA ALA A 483 21.06 9.83 19.93
C ALA A 483 20.11 8.79 20.53
N VAL A 484 18.93 8.62 19.91
CA VAL A 484 17.88 7.69 20.32
C VAL A 484 18.33 6.24 20.08
N ASP A 485 18.52 5.50 21.16
CA ASP A 485 19.36 4.29 21.20
C ASP A 485 18.67 2.96 20.83
N THR A 486 17.37 2.99 20.53
CA THR A 486 16.62 1.79 20.14
C THR A 486 17.13 1.22 18.81
N LEU A 487 17.44 -0.07 18.81
CA LEU A 487 17.71 -0.81 17.57
C LEU A 487 16.41 -1.03 16.80
N THR A 488 16.36 -0.53 15.57
CA THR A 488 15.21 -0.65 14.67
C THR A 488 15.67 -1.04 13.27
N SER A 489 14.71 -1.35 12.40
CA SER A 489 14.96 -1.66 11.00
C SER A 489 15.59 -0.52 10.19
N ASN A 490 15.56 0.73 10.70
CA ASN A 490 16.05 1.93 10.02
C ASN A 490 17.52 1.82 9.60
N ILE A 491 18.35 1.04 10.32
CA ILE A 491 19.75 0.79 9.93
C ILE A 491 19.87 0.09 8.56
N GLY A 492 18.83 -0.65 8.14
CA GLY A 492 18.75 -1.29 6.83
C GLY A 492 18.60 -0.32 5.68
N HIS A 493 17.98 0.84 5.94
CA HIS A 493 17.82 1.91 4.96
C HIS A 493 19.13 2.70 4.71
N LEU A 494 20.13 2.53 5.58
CA LEU A 494 21.46 3.15 5.41
C LEU A 494 22.37 2.34 4.47
N ILE A 495 22.13 1.03 4.35
CA ILE A 495 22.97 0.11 3.57
C ILE A 495 22.81 0.44 2.08
N GLY A 496 23.94 0.57 1.36
CA GLY A 496 23.95 0.81 -0.08
C GLY A 496 23.73 2.28 -0.48
N THR A 497 23.50 3.17 0.49
CA THR A 497 23.45 4.63 0.27
C THR A 497 24.83 5.24 0.06
N GLY A 498 25.88 4.59 0.56
CA GLY A 498 27.26 5.09 0.59
C GLY A 498 27.59 6.01 1.77
N LEU A 499 26.60 6.32 2.64
CA LEU A 499 26.83 7.12 3.85
C LEU A 499 27.74 6.37 4.83
N LEU A 500 27.48 5.08 5.02
CA LEU A 500 28.29 4.17 5.81
C LEU A 500 29.48 3.65 4.98
N ASP A 501 30.57 3.25 5.65
CA ASP A 501 31.61 2.45 5.01
C ASP A 501 31.24 0.96 4.91
N PRO A 502 31.95 0.14 4.10
CA PRO A 502 31.58 -1.25 3.88
C PRO A 502 31.56 -2.14 5.13
N ASP A 503 32.36 -1.81 6.16
CA ASP A 503 32.38 -2.58 7.40
C ASP A 503 31.22 -2.16 8.32
N GLU A 504 30.90 -0.86 8.35
CA GLU A 504 29.70 -0.30 9.00
C GLU A 504 28.42 -0.87 8.37
N GLU A 505 28.34 -0.99 7.03
CA GLU A 505 27.22 -1.60 6.31
C GLU A 505 27.06 -3.09 6.66
N ARG A 506 28.16 -3.85 6.67
CA ARG A 506 28.14 -5.27 7.06
C ARG A 506 27.68 -5.45 8.50
N ALA A 507 28.15 -4.60 9.42
CA ALA A 507 27.73 -4.66 10.82
C ALA A 507 26.22 -4.42 10.98
N CYS A 508 25.65 -3.48 10.22
CA CYS A 508 24.20 -3.27 10.20
C CYS A 508 23.47 -4.50 9.63
N ALA A 509 23.97 -5.08 8.54
CA ALA A 509 23.37 -6.28 7.96
C ALA A 509 23.38 -7.49 8.92
N GLU A 510 24.46 -7.69 9.69
CA GLU A 510 24.54 -8.74 10.71
C GLU A 510 23.49 -8.56 11.82
N LEU A 511 23.22 -7.33 12.25
CA LEU A 511 22.18 -7.04 13.24
C LEU A 511 20.78 -7.38 12.70
N LEU A 512 20.50 -7.03 11.44
CA LEU A 512 19.19 -7.27 10.81
C LEU A 512 18.88 -8.76 10.60
N VAL A 513 19.90 -9.59 10.35
CA VAL A 513 19.75 -11.04 10.27
C VAL A 513 19.81 -11.75 11.63
N GLY A 514 20.08 -11.00 12.70
CA GLY A 514 20.13 -11.48 14.08
C GLY A 514 18.73 -11.75 14.67
N GLU A 515 18.66 -12.59 15.69
CA GLU A 515 17.40 -13.12 16.25
C GLU A 515 16.44 -12.03 16.77
N THR A 516 16.97 -10.94 17.30
CA THR A 516 16.15 -9.85 17.87
C THR A 516 15.47 -9.01 16.80
N MET A 517 16.01 -8.98 15.58
CA MET A 517 15.46 -8.23 14.44
C MET A 517 14.77 -9.14 13.43
N SER A 518 15.35 -10.29 13.09
CA SER A 518 14.80 -11.22 12.11
C SER A 518 13.72 -12.11 12.73
N SER A 519 12.49 -12.03 12.20
CA SER A 519 11.38 -12.88 12.66
C SER A 519 11.37 -14.27 12.02
N GLY A 520 12.12 -14.47 10.94
CA GLY A 520 11.97 -15.64 10.06
C GLY A 520 10.92 -15.44 8.96
N TYR A 521 10.17 -14.33 9.00
CA TYR A 521 9.28 -13.85 7.93
C TYR A 521 9.62 -12.41 7.49
N GLY A 522 10.81 -11.91 7.85
CA GLY A 522 11.30 -10.57 7.53
C GLY A 522 11.97 -9.90 8.73
N VAL A 523 12.17 -8.58 8.63
CA VAL A 523 12.82 -7.76 9.65
C VAL A 523 11.76 -7.02 10.47
N ARG A 524 11.80 -7.19 11.79
CA ARG A 524 10.96 -6.45 12.74
C ARG A 524 11.31 -4.97 12.68
N THR A 525 10.30 -4.13 12.79
CA THR A 525 10.47 -2.69 12.90
C THR A 525 11.27 -2.27 14.14
N MET A 526 11.32 -3.14 15.15
CA MET A 526 12.00 -2.89 16.41
C MET A 526 12.56 -4.18 17.00
N SER A 527 13.72 -4.08 17.66
CA SER A 527 14.33 -5.19 18.36
C SER A 527 13.43 -5.72 19.47
N THR A 528 13.32 -7.05 19.60
CA THR A 528 12.59 -7.72 20.68
C THR A 528 13.11 -7.39 22.08
N GLU A 529 14.32 -6.83 22.18
CA GLU A 529 14.93 -6.46 23.44
C GLU A 529 14.53 -5.04 23.90
N ALA A 530 13.95 -4.21 23.03
CA ALA A 530 13.50 -2.86 23.36
C ALA A 530 12.21 -2.88 24.19
N SER A 531 12.07 -1.96 25.15
CA SER A 531 10.95 -2.01 26.11
C SER A 531 9.58 -1.78 25.48
N GLY A 532 9.51 -1.00 24.41
CA GLY A 532 8.26 -0.78 23.68
C GLY A 532 8.07 -1.73 22.50
N TYR A 533 8.85 -2.83 22.40
CA TYR A 533 8.56 -3.87 21.43
C TYR A 533 7.20 -4.53 21.72
N TRP A 534 6.35 -4.56 20.71
CA TRP A 534 5.13 -5.35 20.70
C TRP A 534 4.89 -5.91 19.30
N PRO A 535 4.71 -7.24 19.12
CA PRO A 535 4.60 -7.87 17.79
C PRO A 535 3.39 -7.39 16.97
N LEU A 536 2.42 -6.72 17.57
CA LEU A 536 1.29 -6.09 16.86
C LEU A 536 1.30 -4.55 16.97
N SER A 537 2.43 -3.94 17.35
CA SER A 537 2.58 -2.48 17.23
C SER A 537 2.92 -2.13 15.78
N TYR A 538 2.25 -1.11 15.25
CA TYR A 538 2.32 -0.71 13.83
C TYR A 538 3.76 -0.44 13.38
N HIS A 539 4.52 0.36 14.14
CA HIS A 539 5.95 0.62 13.89
C HIS A 539 6.88 0.21 15.06
N GLY A 540 6.33 -0.36 16.13
CA GLY A 540 7.05 -0.77 17.34
C GLY A 540 7.22 -2.29 17.48
N GLY A 541 7.17 -3.07 16.41
CA GLY A 541 7.49 -4.49 16.49
C GLY A 541 6.94 -5.37 15.38
N SER A 542 5.95 -4.92 14.61
CA SER A 542 5.49 -5.60 13.39
C SER A 542 6.62 -5.75 12.34
N VAL A 543 6.38 -6.54 11.31
CA VAL A 543 7.28 -6.69 10.16
C VAL A 543 6.61 -6.10 8.93
N TRP A 544 7.27 -5.13 8.30
CA TRP A 544 6.82 -4.50 7.06
C TRP A 544 7.55 -5.11 5.87
N THR A 545 6.78 -5.49 4.84
CA THR A 545 7.32 -6.15 3.65
C THR A 545 8.25 -5.21 2.87
N HIS A 546 7.84 -3.95 2.70
CA HIS A 546 8.63 -2.95 1.98
C HIS A 546 9.93 -2.60 2.72
N ASP A 547 9.87 -2.36 4.04
CA ASP A 547 11.02 -2.06 4.91
C ASP A 547 12.09 -3.15 4.79
N THR A 548 11.65 -4.40 4.92
CA THR A 548 12.52 -5.57 4.73
C THR A 548 13.13 -5.59 3.32
N ALA A 549 12.35 -5.27 2.28
CA ALA A 549 12.83 -5.22 0.90
C ALA A 549 13.80 -4.06 0.62
N ILE A 550 13.68 -2.93 1.32
CA ILE A 550 14.64 -1.83 1.25
C ILE A 550 16.00 -2.29 1.79
N ALA A 551 16.02 -3.02 2.90
CA ALA A 551 17.26 -3.61 3.42
C ALA A 551 17.87 -4.61 2.42
N VAL A 552 17.06 -5.48 1.80
CA VAL A 552 17.53 -6.40 0.73
C VAL A 552 18.11 -5.63 -0.45
N HIS A 553 17.42 -4.57 -0.92
CA HIS A 553 17.89 -3.71 -2.01
C HIS A 553 19.24 -3.06 -1.67
N GLY A 554 19.38 -2.51 -0.46
CA GLY A 554 20.62 -1.93 0.03
C GLY A 554 21.76 -2.95 0.11
N MET A 555 21.49 -4.14 0.67
CA MET A 555 22.45 -5.24 0.77
C MET A 555 22.95 -5.71 -0.59
N LEU A 556 22.07 -5.85 -1.59
CA LEU A 556 22.48 -6.17 -2.96
C LEU A 556 23.43 -5.11 -3.54
N ARG A 557 23.13 -3.83 -3.35
CA ARG A 557 23.99 -2.71 -3.80
C ARG A 557 25.33 -2.65 -3.08
N ALA A 558 25.37 -3.03 -1.80
CA ALA A 558 26.59 -3.11 -1.00
C ALA A 558 27.41 -4.39 -1.26
N GLY A 559 26.92 -5.32 -2.09
CA GLY A 559 27.57 -6.61 -2.34
C GLY A 559 27.42 -7.63 -1.22
N LEU A 560 26.48 -7.42 -0.30
CA LEU A 560 26.15 -8.30 0.83
C LEU A 560 25.10 -9.36 0.41
N THR A 561 25.41 -10.11 -0.65
CA THR A 561 24.47 -11.03 -1.30
C THR A 561 23.96 -12.14 -0.38
N ASP A 562 24.80 -12.65 0.51
CA ASP A 562 24.42 -13.70 1.45
C ASP A 562 23.37 -13.22 2.47
N HIS A 563 23.53 -12.00 2.98
CA HIS A 563 22.54 -11.36 3.87
C HIS A 563 21.24 -11.09 3.14
N ALA A 564 21.32 -10.55 1.92
CA ALA A 564 20.17 -10.28 1.06
C ALA A 564 19.37 -11.55 0.79
N GLY A 565 20.04 -12.65 0.39
CA GLY A 565 19.41 -13.93 0.11
C GLY A 565 18.73 -14.55 1.33
N ARG A 566 19.32 -14.43 2.53
CA ARG A 566 18.72 -14.92 3.78
C ARG A 566 17.41 -14.21 4.10
N ILE A 567 17.37 -12.88 4.00
CA ILE A 567 16.16 -12.09 4.27
C ILE A 567 15.11 -12.28 3.17
N ALA A 568 15.52 -12.31 1.90
CA ALA A 568 14.61 -12.56 0.78
C ALA A 568 13.95 -13.94 0.87
N ALA A 569 14.65 -14.97 1.36
CA ALA A 569 14.06 -16.29 1.61
C ALA A 569 12.98 -16.25 2.70
N GLN A 570 13.11 -15.39 3.71
CA GLN A 570 12.08 -15.19 4.72
C GLN A 570 10.82 -14.52 4.15
N LEU A 571 11.00 -13.52 3.27
CA LEU A 571 9.87 -12.91 2.56
C LEU A 571 9.20 -13.87 1.57
N LEU A 572 9.94 -14.84 1.02
CA LEU A 572 9.37 -15.90 0.21
C LEU A 572 8.48 -16.85 1.04
N ASP A 573 8.93 -17.22 2.25
CA ASP A 573 8.14 -18.01 3.19
C ASP A 573 6.91 -17.24 3.68
N LEU A 574 7.03 -15.92 3.87
CA LEU A 574 5.91 -15.00 4.14
C LEU A 574 4.90 -15.02 3.00
N ALA A 575 5.35 -14.90 1.75
CA ALA A 575 4.49 -14.91 0.58
C ALA A 575 3.67 -16.20 0.49
N GLU A 576 4.28 -17.36 0.73
CA GLU A 576 3.56 -18.63 0.79
C GLU A 576 2.51 -18.66 1.93
N GLY A 577 2.81 -18.06 3.08
CA GLY A 577 1.89 -17.92 4.21
C GLY A 577 0.63 -17.10 3.90
N PHE A 578 0.72 -16.15 2.97
CA PHE A 578 -0.37 -15.26 2.55
C PHE A 578 -0.88 -15.54 1.13
N ASP A 579 -0.73 -16.78 0.64
CA ASP A 579 -1.21 -17.21 -0.67
C ASP A 579 -0.70 -16.29 -1.81
N TYR A 580 0.56 -15.86 -1.68
CA TYR A 580 1.34 -15.01 -2.59
C TYR A 580 0.84 -13.57 -2.77
N ARG A 581 -0.19 -13.13 -2.04
CA ARG A 581 -0.57 -11.72 -1.91
C ARG A 581 -0.16 -11.22 -0.53
N VAL A 582 1.07 -10.75 -0.43
CA VAL A 582 1.68 -10.27 0.83
C VAL A 582 0.98 -8.98 1.29
N PRO A 583 0.62 -8.85 2.58
CA PRO A 583 0.03 -7.63 3.12
C PRO A 583 1.09 -6.54 3.32
N GLU A 584 0.61 -5.35 3.69
CA GLU A 584 1.42 -4.22 4.11
C GLU A 584 2.42 -4.54 5.20
N LEU A 585 1.90 -5.15 6.26
CA LEU A 585 2.65 -5.60 7.41
C LEU A 585 2.00 -6.85 7.99
N HIS A 586 2.77 -7.58 8.79
CA HIS A 586 2.29 -8.70 9.58
C HIS A 586 2.92 -8.65 10.97
N SER A 587 2.48 -9.55 11.85
CA SER A 587 2.97 -9.58 13.22
C SER A 587 4.47 -9.86 13.31
N GLY A 588 5.13 -9.25 14.29
CA GLY A 588 6.53 -9.48 14.63
C GLY A 588 6.82 -10.78 15.38
N GLU A 589 5.85 -11.68 15.51
CA GLU A 589 6.06 -12.98 16.15
C GLU A 589 7.14 -13.80 15.41
N PRO A 590 7.98 -14.56 16.13
CA PRO A 590 8.94 -15.44 15.51
C PRO A 590 8.25 -16.55 14.71
N ARG A 591 8.91 -17.00 13.64
CA ARG A 591 8.49 -18.14 12.85
C ARG A 591 8.31 -19.38 13.74
N VAL A 592 7.20 -20.07 13.54
CA VAL A 592 6.92 -21.39 14.11
C VAL A 592 7.01 -22.43 13.00
N ASP A 593 7.74 -23.53 13.23
CA ASP A 593 7.88 -24.60 12.25
C ASP A 593 6.52 -25.19 11.85
N GLY A 594 6.25 -25.21 10.54
CA GLY A 594 4.96 -25.62 9.98
C GLY A 594 3.80 -24.63 10.19
N GLY A 595 4.07 -23.48 10.83
CA GLY A 595 3.10 -22.41 11.06
C GLY A 595 2.96 -21.44 9.88
N ARG A 596 1.96 -20.56 9.99
CA ARG A 596 1.77 -19.40 9.11
C ARG A 596 2.11 -18.11 9.89
N PRO A 597 2.57 -17.05 9.20
CA PRO A 597 2.72 -15.73 9.81
C PRO A 597 1.38 -15.24 10.37
N VAL A 598 1.41 -14.62 11.55
CA VAL A 598 0.20 -14.03 12.16
C VAL A 598 -0.13 -12.72 11.44
N PRO A 599 -1.36 -12.54 10.92
CA PRO A 599 -1.74 -11.32 10.22
C PRO A 599 -1.73 -10.12 11.15
N TYR A 600 -1.35 -8.96 10.61
CA TYR A 600 -1.66 -7.69 11.24
C TYR A 600 -3.12 -7.34 10.92
N PRO A 601 -3.96 -6.99 11.91
CA PRO A 601 -5.41 -7.05 11.73
C PRO A 601 -5.95 -6.10 10.65
N ALA A 602 -5.38 -4.90 10.51
CA ALA A 602 -5.88 -3.86 9.61
C ALA A 602 -4.98 -3.57 8.39
N ALA A 603 -4.06 -4.47 8.06
CA ALA A 603 -3.05 -4.26 7.03
C ALA A 603 -3.64 -4.17 5.61
N CYS A 604 -3.20 -3.18 4.83
CA CYS A 604 -3.58 -3.10 3.41
C CYS A 604 -3.16 -4.37 2.66
N ARG A 605 -4.02 -4.83 1.75
CA ARG A 605 -3.78 -6.03 0.93
C ARG A 605 -4.62 -5.94 -0.35
N PRO A 606 -4.04 -5.69 -1.53
CA PRO A 606 -2.61 -5.44 -1.78
C PRO A 606 -2.17 -4.02 -1.40
N GLN A 607 -0.84 -3.85 -1.32
CA GLN A 607 -0.16 -2.58 -1.13
C GLN A 607 1.04 -2.51 -2.09
N ALA A 608 1.24 -1.37 -2.76
CA ALA A 608 2.14 -1.26 -3.90
C ALA A 608 3.60 -1.54 -3.55
N TRP A 609 4.16 -0.89 -2.53
CA TRP A 609 5.57 -1.12 -2.14
C TRP A 609 5.82 -2.55 -1.60
N SER A 610 4.78 -3.23 -1.10
CA SER A 610 4.84 -4.61 -0.62
C SER A 610 4.75 -5.60 -1.77
N ALA A 611 4.00 -5.29 -2.82
CA ALA A 611 4.04 -6.02 -4.08
C ALA A 611 5.39 -5.81 -4.80
N ALA A 612 5.89 -4.58 -4.85
CA ALA A 612 7.17 -4.24 -5.48
C ALA A 612 8.36 -4.96 -4.82
N ALA A 613 8.29 -5.28 -3.53
CA ALA A 613 9.29 -6.09 -2.82
C ALA A 613 9.62 -7.42 -3.52
N ALA A 614 8.63 -8.04 -4.19
CA ALA A 614 8.82 -9.30 -4.91
C ALA A 614 9.89 -9.21 -6.01
N VAL A 615 10.03 -8.03 -6.64
CA VAL A 615 10.97 -7.80 -7.74
C VAL A 615 12.42 -7.85 -7.26
N VAL A 616 12.72 -7.14 -6.16
CA VAL A 616 14.06 -7.14 -5.55
C VAL A 616 14.37 -8.48 -4.89
N CYS A 617 13.40 -9.10 -4.22
CA CYS A 617 13.60 -10.42 -3.62
C CYS A 617 13.85 -11.50 -4.69
N ALA A 618 13.18 -11.42 -5.84
CA ALA A 618 13.44 -12.31 -6.97
C ALA A 618 14.89 -12.20 -7.49
N GLU A 619 15.53 -11.03 -7.39
CA GLU A 619 16.95 -10.85 -7.71
C GLU A 619 17.87 -11.46 -6.65
N ALA A 620 17.58 -11.23 -5.37
CA ALA A 620 18.36 -11.78 -4.25
C ALA A 620 18.29 -13.32 -4.13
N LEU A 621 17.28 -13.94 -4.72
CA LEU A 621 17.05 -15.39 -4.70
C LEU A 621 17.62 -16.13 -5.94
N ARG A 622 18.38 -15.45 -6.81
CA ARG A 622 18.91 -16.04 -8.05
C ARG A 622 20.11 -16.95 -7.86
#